data_AF-A0A257HB13-F1
#
_entry.id   AF-A0A257HB13-F1
#
_cell.length_a   1.000
_cell.length_b   1.000
_cell.length_c   1.000
_cell.angle_alpha   90.00
_cell.angle_beta   90.00
_cell.angle_gamma   90.00
#
_symmetry.space_group_name_H-M   'P 1'
#
loop_
_entity.id
_entity.type
_entity.pdbx_description
1 polymer ?
#
loop_
_entity_poly.entity_id
_entity_poly.type
_entity_poly.pdbx_seq_one_letter_code
_entity_poly.pdbx_strand_id
1 'polypeptide(L)'
;MSENIHHAGHLKTSALVGNLNLSAIRMVGKIYQSGAETGVFRPGLDQLDIHLTLMALAFYKVSNRATINVVFGRDMGVPEVRARRRASIIEAVLRFVRA
;
A
#
# COMPACT_ATOMS: atom_id res chain seq x y z
N MET A 1 0.32 11.50 -9.32
CA MET A 1 -0.78 12.33 -8.81
C MET A 1 -1.40 13.20 -9.91
N SER A 2 -0.63 13.65 -10.91
CA SER A 2 -1.17 14.35 -12.09
C SER A 2 -2.36 13.63 -12.73
N GLU A 3 -2.29 12.30 -12.91
CA GLU A 3 -3.41 11.52 -13.44
C GLU A 3 -4.69 11.61 -12.60
N ASN A 4 -4.59 11.74 -11.28
CA ASN A 4 -5.79 11.89 -10.44
C ASN A 4 -6.47 13.24 -10.68
N ILE A 5 -5.67 14.30 -10.89
CA ILE A 5 -6.18 15.63 -11.27
C ILE A 5 -6.83 15.57 -12.66
N HIS A 6 -6.27 14.78 -13.57
CA HIS A 6 -6.81 14.58 -14.91
C HIS A 6 -7.88 13.46 -14.99
N HIS A 7 -8.46 13.04 -13.85
CA HIS A 7 -9.50 12.01 -13.78
C HIS A 7 -9.16 10.70 -14.54
N ALA A 8 -7.89 10.29 -14.43
CA ALA A 8 -7.31 9.11 -15.06
C ALA A 8 -7.42 9.11 -16.60
N GLY A 9 -7.48 10.29 -17.23
CA GLY A 9 -7.69 10.43 -18.67
C GLY A 9 -6.70 9.65 -19.53
N HIS A 10 -5.42 9.63 -19.16
CA HIS A 10 -4.39 8.88 -19.88
C HIS A 10 -4.33 7.42 -19.42
N LEU A 11 -4.61 7.16 -18.14
CA LEU A 11 -4.71 5.79 -17.63
C LEU A 11 -5.83 5.00 -18.30
N LYS A 12 -6.97 5.61 -18.60
CA LYS A 12 -8.10 4.96 -19.29
C LYS A 12 -7.72 4.42 -20.67
N THR A 13 -6.76 5.02 -21.34
CA THR A 13 -6.31 4.62 -22.68
C THR A 13 -5.02 3.80 -22.65
N SER A 14 -4.39 3.63 -21.49
CA SER A 14 -3.12 2.91 -21.34
C SER A 14 -3.32 1.48 -20.84
N ALA A 15 -3.17 0.51 -21.73
CA ALA A 15 -3.21 -0.92 -21.38
C ALA A 15 -2.03 -1.35 -20.47
N LEU A 16 -0.88 -0.66 -20.55
CA LEU A 16 0.34 -1.03 -19.82
C LEU A 16 0.19 -0.84 -18.31
N VAL A 17 -0.39 0.29 -17.87
CA VAL A 17 -0.44 0.64 -16.44
C VAL A 17 -1.45 -0.23 -15.68
N GLY A 18 -2.56 -0.59 -16.32
CA GLY A 18 -3.53 -1.54 -15.74
C GLY A 18 -2.89 -2.88 -15.38
N ASN A 19 -2.05 -3.43 -16.27
CA ASN A 19 -1.43 -4.74 -16.08
C ASN A 19 -0.47 -4.81 -14.89
N LEU A 20 0.27 -3.73 -14.60
CA LEU A 20 1.21 -3.67 -13.48
C LEU A 20 0.49 -3.68 -12.13
N ASN A 21 -0.52 -2.83 -11.94
CA ASN A 21 -1.28 -2.76 -10.69
C ASN A 21 -2.03 -4.07 -10.41
N LEU A 22 -2.57 -4.71 -11.45
CA LEU A 22 -3.24 -6.00 -11.31
C LEU A 22 -2.27 -7.11 -10.87
N SER A 23 -0.99 -7.04 -11.24
CA SER A 23 0.01 -8.03 -10.80
C SER A 23 0.28 -7.96 -9.29
N ALA A 24 0.35 -6.75 -8.74
CA ALA A 24 0.54 -6.54 -7.30
C ALA A 24 -0.67 -7.02 -6.49
N ILE A 25 -1.90 -6.72 -6.95
CA ILE A 25 -3.13 -7.16 -6.28
C ILE A 25 -3.20 -8.69 -6.29
N ARG A 26 -2.92 -9.35 -7.43
CA ARG A 26 -2.90 -10.82 -7.53
C ARG A 26 -1.89 -11.44 -6.56
N MET A 27 -0.72 -10.83 -6.39
CA MET A 27 0.28 -11.34 -5.44
C MET A 27 -0.21 -11.24 -3.99
N VAL A 28 -0.80 -10.10 -3.60
CA VAL A 28 -1.41 -9.92 -2.28
C VAL A 28 -2.53 -10.95 -2.06
N GLY A 29 -3.39 -11.15 -3.05
CA GLY A 29 -4.47 -12.13 -3.02
C GLY A 29 -4.00 -13.55 -2.75
N LYS A 30 -2.95 -14.00 -3.47
CA LYS A 30 -2.37 -15.35 -3.27
C LYS A 30 -1.85 -15.54 -1.84
N ILE A 31 -1.14 -14.55 -1.30
CA ILE A 31 -0.59 -14.62 0.06
C ILE A 31 -1.73 -14.65 1.09
N TYR A 32 -2.73 -13.77 0.90
CA TYR A 32 -3.87 -13.70 1.80
C TYR A 32 -4.68 -15.00 1.80
N GLN A 33 -4.98 -15.53 0.62
CA GLN A 33 -5.73 -16.78 0.48
C GLN A 33 -5.03 -17.94 1.20
N SER A 34 -3.72 -18.11 0.99
CA SER A 34 -2.96 -19.15 1.70
C SER A 34 -2.98 -18.99 3.22
N GLY A 35 -2.89 -17.74 3.72
CA GLY A 35 -2.99 -17.47 5.15
C GLY A 35 -4.39 -17.72 5.72
N ALA A 36 -5.44 -17.45 4.94
CA ALA A 36 -6.82 -17.73 5.34
C ALA A 36 -7.11 -19.24 5.36
N GLU A 37 -6.64 -19.99 4.37
CA GLU A 37 -6.77 -21.47 4.30
C GLU A 37 -6.07 -22.16 5.48
N THR A 38 -4.96 -21.59 5.96
CA THR A 38 -4.20 -22.12 7.11
C THR A 38 -4.64 -21.54 8.46
N GLY A 39 -5.66 -20.69 8.48
CA GLY A 39 -6.18 -20.06 9.70
C GLY A 39 -5.25 -19.02 10.35
N VAL A 40 -4.17 -18.62 9.68
CA VAL A 40 -3.26 -17.55 10.14
C VAL A 40 -3.89 -16.17 9.94
N PHE A 41 -4.68 -16.02 8.86
CA PHE A 41 -5.42 -14.80 8.55
C PHE A 41 -6.92 -15.00 8.72
N ARG A 42 -7.61 -13.97 9.20
CA ARG A 42 -9.07 -13.98 9.29
C ARG A 42 -9.69 -14.02 7.88
N PRO A 43 -10.79 -14.77 7.68
CA PRO A 43 -11.48 -14.80 6.40
C PRO A 43 -12.29 -13.51 6.16
N GLY A 44 -12.79 -13.36 4.92
CA GLY A 44 -13.76 -12.32 4.58
C GLY A 44 -13.20 -10.95 4.17
N LEU A 45 -11.87 -10.79 4.08
CA LEU A 45 -11.25 -9.58 3.53
C LEU A 45 -11.13 -9.63 2.00
N ASP A 46 -11.38 -8.49 1.37
CA ASP A 46 -11.13 -8.29 -0.06
C ASP A 46 -9.64 -7.98 -0.32
N GLN A 47 -9.05 -8.65 -1.32
CA GLN A 47 -7.64 -8.47 -1.69
C GLN A 47 -7.30 -7.04 -2.16
N LEU A 48 -8.27 -6.35 -2.79
CA LEU A 48 -8.13 -4.96 -3.20
C LEU A 48 -8.05 -4.06 -1.97
N ASP A 49 -8.88 -4.29 -0.95
CA ASP A 49 -8.85 -3.50 0.28
C ASP A 49 -7.53 -3.67 1.04
N ILE A 50 -6.99 -4.89 1.09
CA ILE A 50 -5.66 -5.14 1.66
C ILE A 50 -4.60 -4.37 0.87
N HIS A 51 -4.63 -4.44 -0.47
CA HIS A 51 -3.69 -3.75 -1.33
C HIS A 51 -3.77 -2.23 -1.19
N LEU A 52 -4.99 -1.66 -1.21
CA LEU A 52 -5.22 -0.22 -1.07
C LEU A 52 -4.79 0.29 0.31
N THR A 53 -5.04 -0.47 1.38
CA THR A 53 -4.59 -0.14 2.73
C THR A 53 -3.06 -0.07 2.80
N LEU A 54 -2.37 -1.10 2.28
CA LEU A 54 -0.91 -1.12 2.21
C LEU A 54 -0.37 0.06 1.39
N MET A 55 -0.97 0.32 0.22
CA MET A 55 -0.56 1.41 -0.67
C MET A 55 -0.77 2.77 -0.03
N ALA A 56 -1.90 3.03 0.61
CA ALA A 56 -2.15 4.29 1.30
C ALA A 56 -1.04 4.58 2.34
N LEU A 57 -0.71 3.58 3.17
CA LEU A 57 0.31 3.71 4.21
C LEU A 57 1.73 3.90 3.64
N ALA A 58 2.06 3.14 2.58
CA ALA A 58 3.38 3.15 1.97
C ALA A 58 3.62 4.37 1.06
N PHE A 59 2.57 4.87 0.40
CA PHE A 59 2.62 6.00 -0.52
C PHE A 59 2.69 7.33 0.24
N TYR A 60 1.90 7.48 1.31
CA TYR A 60 1.81 8.76 2.04
C TYR A 60 3.16 9.29 2.53
N LYS A 61 4.06 8.41 3.01
CA LYS A 61 5.41 8.81 3.45
C LYS A 61 6.28 9.38 2.31
N VAL A 62 5.96 9.03 1.05
CA VAL A 62 6.70 9.47 -0.15
C VAL A 62 6.05 10.73 -0.70
N SER A 63 4.75 10.70 -0.98
CA SER A 63 4.02 11.82 -1.58
C SER A 63 3.99 13.06 -0.70
N ASN A 64 4.04 12.88 0.62
CA ASN A 64 3.95 13.97 1.59
C ASN A 64 5.28 14.18 2.33
N ARG A 65 6.41 13.65 1.84
CA ARG A 65 7.71 13.76 2.52
C ARG A 65 8.07 15.20 2.89
N ALA A 66 7.91 16.14 1.95
CA ALA A 66 8.26 17.54 2.16
C ALA A 66 7.38 18.20 3.24
N THR A 67 6.06 17.99 3.18
CA THR A 67 5.13 18.58 4.14
C THR A 67 5.23 17.93 5.52
N ILE A 68 5.45 16.61 5.59
CA ILE A 68 5.72 15.91 6.85
C ILE A 68 6.98 16.47 7.52
N ASN A 69 8.02 16.77 6.73
CA ASN A 69 9.23 17.36 7.27
C ASN A 69 8.99 18.75 7.85
N VAL A 70 8.27 19.62 7.11
CA VAL A 70 7.95 20.98 7.56
C VAL A 70 7.04 20.97 8.79
N VAL A 71 6.00 20.15 8.80
CA VAL A 71 4.96 20.15 9.86
C VAL A 71 5.41 19.40 11.11
N PHE A 72 6.12 18.29 10.97
CA PHE A 72 6.45 17.38 12.08
C PHE A 72 7.95 17.25 12.35
N GLY A 73 8.81 17.99 11.63
CA GLY A 73 10.27 17.91 11.79
C GLY A 73 10.83 16.53 11.46
N ARG A 74 10.17 15.75 10.59
CA ARG A 74 10.53 14.37 10.30
C ARG A 74 10.76 14.13 8.82
N ASP A 75 12.03 14.00 8.43
CA ASP A 75 12.38 13.58 7.08
C ASP A 75 12.18 12.07 6.89
N MET A 76 11.15 11.70 6.13
CA MET A 76 10.82 10.30 5.78
C MET A 76 11.83 9.64 4.81
N GLY A 77 12.79 10.39 4.27
CA GLY A 77 13.87 9.90 3.41
C GLY A 77 15.06 9.33 4.19
N VAL A 78 15.25 9.76 5.45
CA VAL A 78 16.34 9.27 6.31
C VAL A 78 16.22 7.75 6.49
N PRO A 79 17.31 6.96 6.31
CA PRO A 79 17.25 5.50 6.32
C PRO A 79 16.56 4.91 7.55
N GLU A 80 16.88 5.41 8.75
CA GLU A 80 16.33 4.95 10.02
C GLU A 80 14.83 5.28 10.15
N VAL A 81 14.43 6.48 9.76
CA VAL A 81 13.03 6.90 9.76
C VAL A 81 12.21 6.05 8.79
N ARG A 82 12.77 5.78 7.60
CA ARG A 82 12.16 4.92 6.58
C ARG A 82 12.02 3.48 7.08
N ALA A 83 13.04 2.95 7.75
CA ALA A 83 13.04 1.61 8.33
C ALA A 83 11.97 1.49 9.43
N ARG A 84 11.93 2.44 10.38
CA ARG A 84 10.90 2.48 11.43
C ARG A 84 9.50 2.58 10.83
N ARG A 85 9.30 3.45 9.83
CA ARG A 85 7.99 3.57 9.18
C ARG A 85 7.60 2.28 8.46
N ARG A 86 8.54 1.61 7.79
CA ARG A 86 8.29 0.30 7.17
C ARG A 86 7.85 -0.74 8.20
N ALA A 87 8.53 -0.85 9.34
CA ALA A 87 8.17 -1.78 10.40
C ALA A 87 6.74 -1.53 10.91
N SER A 88 6.40 -0.27 11.19
CA SER A 88 5.05 0.13 11.62
C SER A 88 3.96 -0.21 10.59
N ILE A 89 4.24 -0.05 9.30
CA ILE A 89 3.28 -0.42 8.24
C ILE A 89 3.08 -1.93 8.19
N ILE A 90 4.17 -2.70 8.25
CA ILE A 90 4.10 -4.17 8.26
C ILE A 90 3.27 -4.64 9.45
N GLU A 91 3.55 -4.12 10.64
CA GLU A 91 2.81 -4.46 11.85
C GLU A 91 1.31 -4.14 11.71
N ALA A 92 0.97 -2.95 11.22
CA ALA A 92 -0.42 -2.53 11.05
C ALA A 92 -1.18 -3.46 10.09
N VAL A 93 -0.58 -3.79 8.94
CA VAL A 93 -1.20 -4.67 7.94
C VAL A 93 -1.31 -6.10 8.46
N LEU A 94 -0.27 -6.63 9.12
CA LEU A 94 -0.31 -7.98 9.69
C LEU A 94 -1.38 -8.10 10.79
N ARG A 95 -1.50 -7.09 11.67
CA ARG A 95 -2.57 -7.06 12.68
C ARG A 95 -3.96 -6.95 12.04
N PHE A 96 -4.09 -6.21 10.95
CA PHE A 96 -5.35 -6.07 10.22
C PHE A 96 -5.83 -7.40 9.59
N VAL A 97 -4.92 -8.26 9.13
CA VAL A 97 -5.30 -9.54 8.49
C VAL A 97 -5.31 -10.73 9.44
N ARG A 98 -4.80 -10.60 10.67
CA ARG A 98 -4.67 -11.70 11.63
C ARG A 98 -6.03 -12.28 12.04
N ALA A 99 -6.09 -13.61 12.25
CA ALA A 99 -7.21 -14.33 12.85
C ALA A 99 -7.45 -13.95 14.32
#